data_AF-A0A523JQC3-F1
#
_entry.id   AF-A0A523JQC3-F1
#
_cell.length_a   1.000
_cell.length_b   1.000
_cell.length_c   1.000
_cell.angle_alpha   90.00
_cell.angle_beta   90.00
_cell.angle_gamma   90.00
#
_symmetry.space_group_name_H-M   'P 1'
#
loop_
_entity.id
_entity.type
_entity.pdbx_description
1 polymer ?
#
loop_
_entity_poly.entity_id
_entity_poly.type
_entity_poly.pdbx_seq_one_letter_code
_entity_poly.pdbx_strand_id
1 'polypeptide(L)'
;MDAFLEADCIVASGSDETLAAVRARIRSPRRLVASGHRVSVAVLGPEACDGHALGGVAERLALDIALWDQLGCLSPIGVYLNDASAAGRVAAALAEALASLEKTLPRGEIDTSAAARIVHERAEAELRAASDKQVALHASEGTAWTVVCESGTELRPTPLHRFIRILPLKTTDTTELCAALGPLEPHLAAVALEGFGSRTATLSRELAAAGASRICRPGSLQAPPLGWHHEGRQLLTPLARFTDHEARG
;
A
#
# COMPACT_ATOMS: atom_id res chain seq x y z
N MET A 1 24.72 -17.71 -7.93
CA MET A 1 23.41 -17.51 -8.61
C MET A 1 23.04 -18.74 -9.43
N ASP A 2 23.96 -19.35 -10.18
CA ASP A 2 23.66 -20.50 -11.04
C ASP A 2 23.13 -21.72 -10.29
N ALA A 3 23.65 -22.01 -9.08
CA ALA A 3 23.14 -23.09 -8.23
C ALA A 3 21.65 -22.94 -7.84
N PHE A 4 21.15 -21.70 -7.70
CA PHE A 4 19.72 -21.46 -7.41
C PHE A 4 18.84 -21.72 -8.63
N LEU A 5 19.37 -21.49 -9.83
CA LEU A 5 18.63 -21.71 -11.08
C LEU A 5 18.45 -23.20 -11.40
N GLU A 6 19.15 -24.08 -10.69
CA GLU A 6 19.05 -25.53 -10.83
C GLU A 6 17.94 -26.18 -10.00
N ALA A 7 17.32 -25.43 -9.08
CA ALA A 7 16.23 -25.93 -8.25
C ALA A 7 14.97 -26.30 -9.07
N ASP A 8 14.22 -27.30 -8.59
CA ASP A 8 12.94 -27.73 -9.18
C ASP A 8 11.89 -26.61 -9.17
N CYS A 9 11.91 -25.76 -8.15
CA CYS A 9 11.07 -24.58 -8.00
C CYS A 9 11.89 -23.42 -7.47
N ILE A 10 11.80 -22.28 -8.16
CA ILE A 10 12.52 -21.04 -7.85
C ILE A 10 11.47 -20.02 -7.41
N VAL A 11 11.65 -19.46 -6.21
CA VAL A 11 10.84 -18.34 -5.71
C VAL A 11 11.68 -17.09 -5.81
N ALA A 12 11.18 -16.07 -6.50
CA ALA A 12 11.89 -14.82 -6.70
C ALA A 12 10.96 -13.62 -6.47
N SER A 13 11.47 -12.63 -5.73
CA SER A 13 10.82 -11.34 -5.50
C SER A 13 11.75 -10.22 -5.92
N GLY A 14 11.26 -9.22 -6.63
CA GLY A 14 12.08 -8.10 -7.09
C GLY A 14 11.37 -7.23 -8.10
N SER A 15 12.13 -6.35 -8.76
CA SER A 15 11.60 -5.54 -9.85
C SER A 15 11.16 -6.42 -11.02
N ASP A 16 10.24 -5.91 -11.85
CA ASP A 16 9.72 -6.65 -12.99
C ASP A 16 10.83 -6.96 -14.01
N GLU A 17 11.80 -6.06 -14.17
CA GLU A 17 12.98 -6.26 -15.00
C GLU A 17 13.86 -7.39 -14.45
N THR A 18 14.07 -7.41 -13.13
CA THR A 18 14.83 -8.47 -12.46
C THR A 18 14.16 -9.83 -12.66
N LEU A 19 12.84 -9.89 -12.50
CA LEU A 19 12.08 -11.13 -12.68
C LEU A 19 12.04 -11.57 -14.14
N ALA A 20 12.01 -10.63 -15.10
CA ALA A 20 12.14 -10.92 -16.52
C ALA A 20 13.52 -11.54 -16.82
N ALA A 21 14.60 -10.99 -16.26
CA ALA A 21 15.96 -11.51 -16.41
C ALA A 21 16.11 -12.91 -15.78
N VAL A 22 15.50 -13.15 -14.62
CA VAL A 22 15.45 -14.49 -14.00
C VAL A 22 14.68 -15.46 -14.88
N ARG A 23 13.48 -15.08 -15.35
CA ARG A 23 12.62 -15.91 -16.20
C ARG A 23 13.33 -16.33 -17.49
N ALA A 24 14.10 -15.45 -18.12
CA ALA A 24 14.86 -15.74 -19.33
C ALA A 24 15.93 -16.84 -19.16
N ARG A 25 16.34 -17.14 -17.92
CA ARG A 25 17.39 -18.13 -17.61
C ARG A 25 16.83 -19.48 -17.15
N ILE A 26 15.52 -19.57 -16.90
CA ILE A 26 14.88 -20.78 -16.39
C ILE A 26 14.52 -21.69 -17.55
N ARG A 27 14.95 -22.95 -17.45
CA ARG A 27 14.67 -24.00 -18.44
C ARG A 27 13.61 -24.96 -17.91
N SER A 28 12.74 -25.43 -18.80
CA SER A 28 11.81 -26.53 -18.52
C SER A 28 12.58 -27.75 -17.98
N PRO A 29 12.05 -28.50 -16.98
CA PRO A 29 10.70 -28.42 -16.40
C PRO A 29 10.58 -27.56 -15.12
N ARG A 30 11.58 -26.71 -14.83
CA ARG A 30 11.65 -25.94 -13.57
C ARG A 30 10.54 -24.91 -13.47
N ARG A 31 10.00 -24.71 -12.27
CA ARG A 31 8.94 -23.73 -12.00
C ARG A 31 9.52 -22.42 -11.46
N LEU A 32 8.95 -21.29 -11.87
CA LEU A 32 9.22 -19.97 -11.30
C LEU A 32 7.97 -19.42 -10.63
N VAL A 33 8.07 -19.14 -9.33
CA VAL A 33 7.10 -18.36 -8.57
C VAL A 33 7.68 -16.96 -8.44
N ALA A 34 7.21 -16.05 -9.29
CA ALA A 34 7.70 -14.68 -9.34
C ALA A 34 6.68 -13.72 -8.72
N SER A 35 7.15 -12.84 -7.85
CA SER A 35 6.39 -11.76 -7.21
C SER A 35 7.05 -10.42 -7.51
N GLY A 36 6.40 -9.66 -8.40
CA GLY A 36 6.89 -8.40 -8.96
C GLY A 36 6.73 -7.21 -8.04
N HIS A 37 6.90 -6.03 -8.62
CA HIS A 37 6.62 -4.80 -7.89
C HIS A 37 5.12 -4.72 -7.56
N ARG A 38 4.81 -4.46 -6.29
CA ARG A 38 3.44 -4.34 -5.78
C ARG A 38 3.28 -3.12 -4.91
N VAL A 39 2.07 -2.60 -4.90
CA VAL A 39 1.67 -1.42 -4.14
C VAL A 39 0.41 -1.69 -3.33
N SER A 40 0.28 -0.98 -2.22
CA SER A 40 -0.89 -1.02 -1.36
C SER A 40 -1.43 0.38 -1.12
N VAL A 41 -2.71 0.48 -0.82
CA VAL A 41 -3.37 1.76 -0.52
C VAL A 41 -4.34 1.59 0.64
N ALA A 42 -4.76 2.69 1.23
CA ALA A 42 -5.89 2.74 2.15
C ALA A 42 -7.06 3.46 1.50
N VAL A 43 -8.28 3.07 1.87
CA VAL A 43 -9.53 3.67 1.42
C VAL A 43 -10.40 3.89 2.66
N LEU A 44 -10.68 5.14 2.99
CA LEU A 44 -11.46 5.50 4.18
C LEU A 44 -12.79 6.14 3.76
N GLY A 45 -13.88 5.64 4.34
CA GLY A 45 -15.21 6.19 4.19
C GLY A 45 -15.56 7.20 5.29
N PRO A 46 -16.70 7.92 5.15
CA PRO A 46 -17.09 8.99 6.07
C PRO A 46 -17.11 8.59 7.55
N GLU A 47 -17.53 7.35 7.87
CA GLU A 47 -17.61 6.87 9.25
C GLU A 47 -16.21 6.72 9.90
N ALA A 48 -15.18 6.41 9.10
CA ALA A 48 -13.79 6.35 9.58
C ALA A 48 -13.17 7.74 9.75
N CYS A 49 -13.75 8.74 9.08
CA CYS A 49 -13.34 10.14 9.12
C CYS A 49 -14.08 10.96 10.20
N ASP A 50 -14.97 10.33 10.97
CA ASP A 50 -15.69 10.95 12.10
C ASP A 50 -14.74 11.17 13.28
N GLY A 51 -14.86 12.31 13.99
CA GLY A 51 -13.99 12.67 15.10
C GLY A 51 -13.90 11.62 16.23
N HIS A 52 -14.94 10.81 16.48
CA HIS A 52 -14.86 9.75 17.49
C HIS A 52 -14.00 8.56 17.04
N ALA A 53 -14.05 8.19 15.76
CA ALA A 53 -13.33 7.04 15.20
C ALA A 53 -11.93 7.41 14.67
N LEU A 54 -11.76 8.65 14.23
CA LEU A 54 -10.61 9.11 13.44
C LEU A 54 -9.28 8.88 14.15
N GLY A 55 -9.18 9.15 15.44
CA GLY A 55 -7.93 8.97 16.19
C GLY A 55 -7.43 7.52 16.11
N GLY A 56 -8.31 6.56 16.40
CA GLY A 56 -7.94 5.13 16.34
C GLY A 56 -7.65 4.65 14.91
N VAL A 57 -8.37 5.17 13.90
CA VAL A 57 -8.08 4.87 12.48
C VAL A 57 -6.70 5.39 12.10
N ALA A 58 -6.37 6.62 12.49
CA ALA A 58 -5.08 7.26 12.21
C ALA A 58 -3.92 6.50 12.88
N GLU A 59 -4.07 6.08 14.13
CA GLU A 59 -3.06 5.26 14.84
C GLU A 59 -2.79 3.93 14.13
N ARG A 60 -3.86 3.22 13.75
CA ARG A 60 -3.73 1.94 13.03
C ARG A 60 -3.10 2.12 11.65
N LEU A 61 -3.45 3.18 10.94
CA LEU A 61 -2.88 3.48 9.63
C LEU A 61 -1.41 3.93 9.74
N ALA A 62 -1.08 4.73 10.76
CA ALA A 62 0.30 5.11 11.06
C ALA A 62 1.17 3.89 11.34
N LEU A 63 0.65 2.87 12.03
CA LEU A 63 1.34 1.60 12.22
C LEU A 63 1.62 0.88 10.90
N ASP A 64 0.64 0.78 10.00
CA ASP A 64 0.82 0.16 8.67
C ASP A 64 1.86 0.89 7.81
N ILE A 65 2.00 2.21 7.98
CA ILE A 65 2.99 3.06 7.30
C ILE A 65 4.39 2.91 7.93
N ALA A 66 4.48 2.91 9.26
CA ALA A 66 5.74 2.94 9.98
C ALA A 66 6.44 1.58 10.03
N LEU A 67 5.67 0.49 10.08
CA LEU A 67 6.24 -0.85 10.01
C LEU A 67 7.01 -1.02 8.69
N TRP A 68 8.24 -1.54 8.81
CA TRP A 68 9.20 -1.65 7.71
C TRP A 68 9.52 -0.32 7.01
N ASP A 69 9.29 0.81 7.69
CA ASP A 69 9.47 2.17 7.16
C ASP A 69 8.83 2.38 5.79
N GLN A 70 7.68 1.75 5.56
CA GLN A 70 6.92 1.81 4.32
C GLN A 70 7.61 1.15 3.11
N LEU A 71 8.65 0.35 3.31
CA LEU A 71 9.41 -0.30 2.24
C LEU A 71 8.84 -1.66 1.83
N GLY A 72 7.89 -2.19 2.62
CA GLY A 72 7.21 -3.45 2.30
C GLY A 72 6.13 -3.26 1.22
N CYS A 73 5.90 -4.28 0.39
CA CYS A 73 4.88 -4.28 -0.67
C CYS A 73 3.43 -4.10 -0.16
N LEU A 74 3.20 -4.36 1.13
CA LEU A 74 1.91 -4.18 1.79
C LEU A 74 1.74 -2.80 2.44
N SER A 75 2.79 -1.98 2.42
CA SER A 75 2.75 -0.64 2.99
C SER A 75 1.90 0.27 2.11
N PRO A 76 0.97 1.05 2.69
CA PRO A 76 0.16 1.93 1.89
C PRO A 76 1.01 3.08 1.34
N ILE A 77 0.88 3.36 0.05
CA ILE A 77 1.54 4.50 -0.62
C ILE A 77 0.60 5.71 -0.76
N GLY A 78 -0.71 5.50 -0.59
CA GLY A 78 -1.71 6.56 -0.57
C GLY A 78 -2.95 6.17 0.21
N VAL A 79 -3.71 7.18 0.63
CA VAL A 79 -4.96 7.06 1.39
C VAL A 79 -6.06 7.79 0.62
N TYR A 80 -6.92 7.04 -0.04
CA TYR A 80 -8.10 7.58 -0.72
C TYR A 80 -9.20 7.87 0.30
N LEU A 81 -9.73 9.10 0.29
CA LEU A 81 -10.77 9.53 1.21
C LEU A 81 -12.08 9.73 0.47
N ASN A 82 -13.10 8.96 0.84
CA ASN A 82 -14.46 9.11 0.32
C ASN A 82 -15.25 10.21 1.07
N ASP A 83 -14.54 11.29 1.42
CA ASP A 83 -15.06 12.53 2.01
C ASP A 83 -13.96 13.60 1.88
N ALA A 84 -14.01 14.42 0.83
CA ALA A 84 -13.00 15.47 0.64
C ALA A 84 -13.00 16.52 1.76
N SER A 85 -14.12 16.73 2.45
CA SER A 85 -14.16 17.65 3.59
C SER A 85 -13.35 17.14 4.79
N ALA A 86 -13.05 15.84 4.83
CA ALA A 86 -12.25 15.20 5.85
C ALA A 86 -10.74 15.35 5.67
N ALA A 87 -10.29 15.77 4.49
CA ALA A 87 -8.88 15.63 4.12
C ALA A 87 -7.94 16.31 5.11
N GLY A 88 -8.23 17.54 5.52
CA GLY A 88 -7.42 18.27 6.50
C GLY A 88 -7.40 17.62 7.88
N ARG A 89 -8.55 17.18 8.40
CA ARG A 89 -8.63 16.54 9.74
C ARG A 89 -7.96 15.16 9.75
N VAL A 90 -8.09 14.39 8.66
CA VAL A 90 -7.41 13.10 8.51
C VAL A 90 -5.90 13.28 8.40
N ALA A 91 -5.44 14.26 7.60
CA ALA A 91 -4.02 14.55 7.47
C ALA A 91 -3.38 14.95 8.81
N ALA A 92 -4.06 15.82 9.57
CA ALA A 92 -3.60 16.22 10.91
C ALA A 92 -3.55 15.04 11.89
N ALA A 93 -4.62 14.24 11.98
CA ALA A 93 -4.66 13.07 12.85
C ALA A 93 -3.58 12.04 12.51
N LEU A 94 -3.34 11.79 11.22
CA LEU A 94 -2.29 10.88 10.77
C LEU A 94 -0.88 11.41 11.07
N ALA A 95 -0.66 12.72 10.92
CA ALA A 95 0.60 13.36 11.27
C ALA A 95 0.88 13.26 12.78
N GLU A 96 -0.12 13.50 13.62
CA GLU A 96 -0.02 13.32 15.08
C GLU A 96 0.29 11.87 15.46
N ALA A 97 -0.40 10.91 14.82
CA ALA A 97 -0.17 9.49 15.04
C ALA A 97 1.26 9.07 14.64
N LEU A 98 1.76 9.53 13.49
CA LEU A 98 3.14 9.28 13.03
C LEU A 98 4.16 9.94 13.96
N ALA A 99 3.91 11.17 14.41
CA ALA A 99 4.78 11.87 15.36
C ALA A 99 4.84 11.17 16.74
N SER A 100 3.71 10.60 17.18
CA SER A 100 3.65 9.80 18.41
C SER A 100 4.42 8.49 18.23
N LEU A 101 4.19 7.80 17.12
CA LEU A 101 4.82 6.51 16.82
C LEU A 101 6.33 6.64 16.62
N GLU A 102 6.83 7.73 16.04
CA GLU A 102 8.27 7.99 15.91
C GLU A 102 9.01 7.97 17.27
N LYS A 103 8.33 8.32 18.37
CA LYS A 103 8.94 8.31 19.72
C LYS A 103 9.18 6.90 20.26
N THR A 104 8.37 5.93 19.84
CA THR A 104 8.41 4.54 20.36
C THR A 104 8.91 3.55 19.31
N LEU A 105 8.79 3.88 18.04
CA LEU A 105 9.27 3.15 16.87
C LEU A 105 9.97 4.14 15.91
N PRO A 106 11.18 4.62 16.24
CA PRO A 106 11.93 5.54 15.39
C PRO A 106 12.14 4.95 13.99
N ARG A 107 12.14 5.80 12.97
CA ARG A 107 12.44 5.35 11.61
C ARG A 107 13.89 4.88 11.51
N GLY A 108 14.13 3.83 10.73
CA GLY A 108 15.47 3.43 10.34
C GLY A 108 16.24 4.55 9.65
N GLU A 109 17.56 4.42 9.69
CA GLU A 109 18.47 5.31 8.95
C GLU A 109 18.21 5.19 7.44
N ILE A 110 18.34 6.31 6.73
CA ILE A 110 18.20 6.37 5.29
C ILE A 110 19.45 6.99 4.67
N ASP A 111 19.74 6.60 3.43
CA ASP A 111 20.83 7.21 2.69
C ASP A 111 20.49 8.63 2.22
N THR A 112 21.52 9.37 1.79
CA THR A 112 21.39 10.74 1.30
C THR A 112 20.44 10.85 0.09
N SER A 113 20.36 9.81 -0.75
CA SER A 113 19.49 9.81 -1.93
C SER A 113 18.01 9.70 -1.57
N ALA A 114 17.67 8.83 -0.62
CA ALA A 114 16.33 8.74 -0.02
C ALA A 114 15.97 10.05 0.67
N ALA A 115 16.88 10.63 1.45
CA ALA A 115 16.63 11.90 2.14
C ALA A 115 16.36 13.03 1.13
N ALA A 116 17.17 13.13 0.07
CA ALA A 116 16.99 14.12 -0.98
C ALA A 116 15.65 13.97 -1.70
N ARG A 117 15.20 12.74 -2.00
CA ARG A 117 13.89 12.48 -2.61
C ARG A 117 12.74 12.94 -1.71
N ILE A 118 12.81 12.70 -0.41
CA ILE A 118 11.80 13.18 0.55
C ILE A 118 11.76 14.71 0.57
N VAL A 119 12.93 15.36 0.68
CA VAL A 119 13.02 16.83 0.70
C VAL A 119 12.50 17.43 -0.60
N HIS A 120 12.84 16.84 -1.75
CA HIS A 120 12.36 17.29 -3.05
C HIS A 120 10.83 17.23 -3.14
N GLU A 121 10.23 16.09 -2.78
CA GLU A 121 8.78 15.91 -2.81
C GLU A 121 8.03 16.79 -1.81
N ARG A 122 8.65 17.13 -0.67
CA ARG A 122 8.10 18.14 0.26
C ARG A 122 8.12 19.53 -0.36
N ALA A 123 9.23 19.95 -0.95
CA ALA A 123 9.35 21.26 -1.60
C ALA A 123 8.34 21.41 -2.75
N GLU A 124 8.14 20.37 -3.55
CA GLU A 124 7.10 20.33 -4.58
C GLU A 124 5.69 20.46 -4.00
N ALA A 125 5.41 19.80 -2.87
CA ALA A 125 4.13 19.92 -2.17
C ALA A 125 3.92 21.33 -1.59
N GLU A 126 4.94 21.95 -1.01
CA GLU A 126 4.90 23.33 -0.50
C GLU A 126 4.60 24.34 -1.61
N LEU A 127 5.26 24.19 -2.77
CA LEU A 127 5.00 25.04 -3.93
C LEU A 127 3.54 24.91 -4.40
N ARG A 128 3.01 23.67 -4.45
CA ARG A 128 1.58 23.45 -4.78
C ARG A 128 0.66 24.09 -3.76
N ALA A 129 0.92 23.90 -2.46
CA ALA A 129 0.14 24.49 -1.37
C ALA A 129 0.09 26.02 -1.39
N ALA A 130 1.13 26.68 -1.89
CA ALA A 130 1.13 28.13 -2.08
C ALA A 130 0.13 28.60 -3.15
N SER A 131 -0.19 27.75 -4.12
CA SER A 131 -1.10 28.06 -5.24
C SER A 131 -2.50 27.44 -5.10
N ASP A 132 -2.63 26.38 -4.32
CA ASP A 132 -3.86 25.59 -4.14
C ASP A 132 -4.10 25.34 -2.65
N LYS A 133 -5.15 25.96 -2.10
CA LYS A 133 -5.52 25.85 -0.68
C LYS A 133 -6.00 24.46 -0.27
N GLN A 134 -6.28 23.57 -1.22
CA GLN A 134 -6.65 22.19 -0.93
C GLN A 134 -5.43 21.30 -0.68
N VAL A 135 -4.23 21.76 -1.06
CA VAL A 135 -2.98 21.06 -0.78
C VAL A 135 -2.43 21.49 0.58
N ALA A 136 -2.03 20.52 1.40
CA ALA A 136 -1.42 20.77 2.71
C ALA A 136 -0.27 19.80 2.99
N LEU A 137 0.73 20.26 3.72
CA LEU A 137 1.89 19.46 4.12
C LEU A 137 2.01 19.44 5.64
N HIS A 138 2.09 18.24 6.22
CA HIS A 138 2.50 18.01 7.60
C HIS A 138 3.77 17.17 7.60
N ALA A 139 4.80 17.61 8.30
CA ALA A 139 6.09 16.93 8.27
C ALA A 139 6.85 17.06 9.59
N SER A 140 7.70 16.09 9.89
CA SER A 140 8.71 16.21 10.94
C SER A 140 9.76 17.27 10.60
N GLU A 141 10.46 17.83 11.60
CA GLU A 141 11.59 18.76 11.40
C GLU A 141 12.71 18.14 10.53
N GLY A 142 13.01 16.85 10.73
CA GLY A 142 13.86 16.05 9.85
C GLY A 142 13.07 15.33 8.75
N THR A 143 13.55 14.19 8.27
CA THR A 143 12.86 13.39 7.23
C THR A 143 12.06 12.21 7.77
N ALA A 144 11.80 12.15 9.08
CA ALA A 144 11.25 10.96 9.76
C ALA A 144 9.87 10.53 9.24
N TRP A 145 8.98 11.48 8.95
CA TRP A 145 7.66 11.19 8.37
C TRP A 145 7.10 12.41 7.63
N THR A 146 6.19 12.16 6.68
CA THR A 146 5.53 13.21 5.88
C THR A 146 4.11 12.79 5.54
N VAL A 147 3.15 13.70 5.70
CA VAL A 147 1.77 13.56 5.24
C VAL A 147 1.47 14.72 4.29
N VAL A 148 1.14 14.40 3.04
CA VAL A 148 0.71 15.39 2.03
C VAL A 148 -0.77 15.20 1.74
N CYS A 149 -1.58 16.22 1.97
CA CYS A 149 -2.92 16.29 1.44
C CYS A 149 -2.87 16.83 0.01
N GLU A 150 -3.35 16.06 -0.96
CA GLU A 150 -3.46 16.47 -2.36
C GLU A 150 -4.84 17.06 -2.65
N SER A 151 -4.97 17.83 -3.74
CA SER A 151 -6.26 18.38 -4.19
C SER A 151 -7.06 17.45 -5.11
N GLY A 152 -6.56 16.25 -5.35
CA GLY A 152 -7.20 15.27 -6.21
C GLY A 152 -6.75 13.84 -5.93
N THR A 153 -7.05 12.97 -6.88
CA THR A 153 -6.96 11.51 -6.73
C THR A 153 -5.74 10.90 -7.45
N GLU A 154 -4.99 11.73 -8.17
CA GLU A 154 -3.78 11.32 -8.86
C GLU A 154 -2.69 10.97 -7.85
N LEU A 155 -2.26 9.71 -7.88
CA LEU A 155 -1.17 9.24 -7.04
C LEU A 155 0.17 9.67 -7.63
N ARG A 156 0.71 10.77 -7.10
CA ARG A 156 2.05 11.28 -7.42
C ARG A 156 3.16 10.40 -6.83
N PRO A 157 4.40 10.45 -7.37
CA PRO A 157 5.51 9.65 -6.88
C PRO A 157 5.65 9.66 -5.36
N THR A 158 5.85 8.50 -4.74
CA THR A 158 6.00 8.41 -3.27
C THR A 158 7.43 8.01 -2.96
N PRO A 159 8.23 8.85 -2.28
CA PRO A 159 9.62 8.53 -1.96
C PRO A 159 9.75 7.44 -0.87
N LEU A 160 8.62 6.92 -0.37
CA LEU A 160 8.50 5.94 0.72
C LEU A 160 9.08 6.51 2.02
N HIS A 161 9.56 5.66 2.92
CA HIS A 161 10.20 6.07 4.18
C HIS A 161 9.28 6.92 5.07
N ARG A 162 8.03 6.44 5.24
CA ARG A 162 6.94 7.09 6.00
C ARG A 162 6.45 8.39 5.36
N PHE A 163 6.43 8.43 4.03
CA PHE A 163 5.82 9.49 3.23
C PHE A 163 4.48 9.00 2.68
N ILE A 164 3.38 9.63 3.09
CA ILE A 164 2.03 9.23 2.69
C ILE A 164 1.27 10.39 2.05
N ARG A 165 0.48 10.08 1.02
CA ARG A 165 -0.43 11.03 0.38
C ARG A 165 -1.87 10.74 0.77
N ILE A 166 -2.60 11.78 1.15
CA ILE A 166 -4.05 11.78 1.32
C ILE A 166 -4.66 12.27 0.00
N LEU A 167 -5.55 11.46 -0.58
CA LEU A 167 -6.11 11.61 -1.92
C LEU A 167 -7.63 11.75 -1.82
N PRO A 168 -8.16 12.99 -1.75
CA PRO A 168 -9.59 13.23 -1.59
C PRO A 168 -10.37 12.85 -2.86
N LEU A 169 -11.41 12.03 -2.69
CA LEU A 169 -12.42 11.78 -3.72
C LEU A 169 -13.47 12.90 -3.68
N LYS A 170 -13.86 13.39 -4.86
CA LYS A 170 -14.89 14.40 -5.07
C LYS A 170 -16.28 13.80 -5.01
N THR A 171 -16.45 12.56 -5.45
CA THR A 171 -17.73 11.83 -5.39
C THR A 171 -17.76 10.88 -4.20
N THR A 172 -18.97 10.61 -3.68
CA THR A 172 -19.21 9.61 -2.62
C THR A 172 -19.47 8.20 -3.16
N ASP A 173 -19.62 8.08 -4.49
CA ASP A 173 -19.65 6.81 -5.19
C ASP A 173 -18.24 6.24 -5.38
N THR A 174 -18.13 5.07 -6.00
CA THR A 174 -16.84 4.38 -6.18
C THR A 174 -16.25 4.58 -7.57
N THR A 175 -16.90 5.39 -8.42
CA THR A 175 -16.49 5.58 -9.82
C THR A 175 -15.12 6.24 -9.89
N GLU A 176 -14.94 7.33 -9.13
CA GLU A 176 -13.68 8.06 -9.09
C GLU A 176 -12.56 7.24 -8.44
N LEU A 177 -12.88 6.46 -7.40
CA LEU A 177 -11.94 5.54 -6.78
C LEU A 177 -11.47 4.47 -7.76
N CYS A 178 -12.38 3.79 -8.46
CA CYS A 178 -12.03 2.78 -9.46
C CYS A 178 -11.19 3.35 -10.59
N ALA A 179 -11.51 4.56 -11.05
CA ALA A 179 -10.70 5.26 -12.06
C ALA A 179 -9.28 5.56 -11.56
N ALA A 180 -9.14 6.01 -10.31
CA ALA A 180 -7.86 6.30 -9.70
C ALA A 180 -7.00 5.05 -9.45
N LEU A 181 -7.64 3.91 -9.13
CA LEU A 181 -6.95 2.63 -8.92
C LEU A 181 -6.65 1.88 -10.21
N GLY A 182 -7.34 2.17 -11.32
CA GLY A 182 -7.15 1.49 -12.60
C GLY A 182 -5.69 1.39 -13.06
N PRO A 183 -4.89 2.47 -13.03
CA PRO A 183 -3.46 2.41 -13.35
C PRO A 183 -2.62 1.50 -12.44
N LEU A 184 -3.12 1.21 -11.22
CA LEU A 184 -2.45 0.35 -10.24
C LEU A 184 -2.88 -1.12 -10.36
N GLU A 185 -3.92 -1.46 -11.12
CA GLU A 185 -4.49 -2.82 -11.19
C GLU A 185 -3.44 -3.94 -11.32
N PRO A 186 -2.41 -3.85 -12.20
CA PRO A 186 -1.42 -4.92 -12.34
C PRO A 186 -0.53 -5.10 -11.09
N HIS A 187 -0.43 -4.06 -10.27
CA HIS A 187 0.50 -3.96 -9.14
C HIS A 187 -0.22 -3.91 -7.78
N LEU A 188 -1.54 -3.73 -7.74
CA LEU A 188 -2.29 -3.56 -6.49
C LEU A 188 -2.26 -4.87 -5.69
N ALA A 189 -1.61 -4.89 -4.53
CA ALA A 189 -1.52 -6.06 -3.66
C ALA A 189 -2.66 -6.08 -2.64
N ALA A 190 -2.69 -5.08 -1.76
CA ALA A 190 -3.65 -5.02 -0.66
C ALA A 190 -4.27 -3.63 -0.49
N VAL A 191 -5.50 -3.60 0.01
CA VAL A 191 -6.24 -2.39 0.35
C VAL A 191 -6.65 -2.43 1.82
N ALA A 192 -6.28 -1.42 2.59
CA ALA A 192 -6.90 -1.15 3.89
C ALA A 192 -8.25 -0.45 3.65
N LEU A 193 -9.33 -0.98 4.21
CA LEU A 193 -10.69 -0.47 4.00
C LEU A 193 -11.41 -0.30 5.33
N GLU A 194 -11.93 0.91 5.60
CA GLU A 194 -12.73 1.20 6.79
C GLU A 194 -13.73 2.33 6.54
N GLY A 195 -14.87 2.32 7.26
CA GLY A 195 -15.78 3.46 7.33
C GLY A 195 -16.91 3.53 6.28
N PHE A 196 -17.29 2.38 5.72
CA PHE A 196 -18.30 2.27 4.66
C PHE A 196 -19.60 1.58 5.09
N GLY A 197 -19.77 1.26 6.38
CA GLY A 197 -20.96 0.58 6.91
C GLY A 197 -21.41 -0.61 6.06
N SER A 198 -22.67 -0.58 5.63
CA SER A 198 -23.30 -1.61 4.80
C SER A 198 -22.69 -1.75 3.39
N ARG A 199 -21.98 -0.73 2.88
CA ARG A 199 -21.34 -0.77 1.56
C ARG A 199 -20.00 -1.52 1.54
N THR A 200 -19.45 -1.86 2.71
CA THR A 200 -18.13 -2.52 2.84
C THR A 200 -17.99 -3.77 1.96
N ALA A 201 -19.01 -4.65 1.94
CA ALA A 201 -18.96 -5.88 1.16
C ALA A 201 -19.03 -5.64 -0.35
N THR A 202 -19.78 -4.63 -0.80
CA THR A 202 -19.86 -4.26 -2.21
C THR A 202 -18.56 -3.62 -2.68
N LEU A 203 -18.04 -2.65 -1.93
CA LEU A 203 -16.77 -2.02 -2.26
C LEU A 203 -15.59 -3.01 -2.21
N SER A 204 -15.63 -3.99 -1.30
CA SER A 204 -14.61 -5.05 -1.29
C SER A 204 -14.59 -5.85 -2.60
N ARG A 205 -15.75 -6.13 -3.21
CA ARG A 205 -15.81 -6.82 -4.51
C ARG A 205 -15.30 -5.94 -5.65
N GLU A 206 -15.62 -4.65 -5.61
CA GLU A 206 -15.13 -3.67 -6.60
C GLU A 206 -13.60 -3.53 -6.53
N LEU A 207 -13.03 -3.42 -5.33
CA LEU A 207 -11.59 -3.37 -5.11
C LEU A 207 -10.89 -4.66 -5.54
N ALA A 208 -11.51 -5.82 -5.28
CA ALA A 208 -10.98 -7.09 -5.77
C ALA A 208 -10.99 -7.17 -7.30
N ALA A 209 -12.05 -6.66 -7.95
CA ALA A 209 -12.11 -6.54 -9.41
C ALA A 209 -11.09 -5.54 -9.97
N ALA A 210 -10.68 -4.55 -9.17
CA ALA A 210 -9.60 -3.61 -9.48
C ALA A 210 -8.18 -4.15 -9.19
N GLY A 211 -8.04 -5.44 -8.88
CA GLY A 211 -6.75 -6.12 -8.71
C GLY A 211 -6.31 -6.37 -7.27
N ALA A 212 -7.05 -5.89 -6.27
CA ALA A 212 -6.69 -6.12 -4.86
C ALA A 212 -6.80 -7.62 -4.51
N SER A 213 -5.66 -8.23 -4.16
CA SER A 213 -5.62 -9.64 -3.71
C SER A 213 -5.90 -9.80 -2.21
N ARG A 214 -5.93 -8.69 -1.48
CA ARG A 214 -6.19 -8.66 -0.04
C ARG A 214 -6.92 -7.38 0.35
N ILE A 215 -7.95 -7.51 1.17
CA ILE A 215 -8.67 -6.38 1.74
C ILE A 215 -8.78 -6.61 3.24
N CYS A 216 -8.38 -5.63 4.04
CA CYS A 216 -8.36 -5.74 5.50
C CYS A 216 -8.61 -4.39 6.16
N ARG A 217 -8.74 -4.35 7.49
CA ARG A 217 -8.82 -3.08 8.21
C ARG A 217 -7.44 -2.41 8.31
N PRO A 218 -7.38 -1.08 8.42
CA PRO A 218 -6.18 -0.36 8.87
C PRO A 218 -5.56 -1.01 10.11
N GLY A 219 -4.23 -1.01 10.18
CA GLY A 219 -3.40 -1.64 11.21
C GLY A 219 -3.18 -3.14 11.00
N SER A 220 -3.73 -3.72 9.94
CA SER A 220 -3.56 -5.14 9.62
C SER A 220 -2.74 -5.37 8.35
N LEU A 221 -2.41 -4.34 7.55
CA LEU A 221 -1.74 -4.54 6.26
C LEU A 221 -0.43 -5.31 6.40
N GLN A 222 0.31 -5.11 7.48
CA GLN A 222 1.61 -5.78 7.67
C GLN A 222 1.51 -7.16 8.35
N ALA A 223 0.30 -7.60 8.68
CA ALA A 223 0.04 -8.87 9.38
C ALA A 223 -0.94 -9.75 8.59
N PRO A 224 -0.58 -10.23 7.38
CA PRO A 224 -1.41 -11.20 6.66
C PRO A 224 -1.52 -12.51 7.45
N PRO A 225 -2.69 -13.17 7.46
CA PRO A 225 -2.83 -14.48 8.09
C PRO A 225 -2.02 -15.53 7.32
N LEU A 226 -1.60 -16.61 8.00
CA LEU A 226 -0.76 -17.66 7.40
C LEU A 226 -1.37 -18.30 6.14
N GLY A 227 -2.70 -18.45 6.11
CA GLY A 227 -3.42 -19.01 4.98
C GLY A 227 -3.79 -18.01 3.89
N TRP A 228 -3.28 -16.79 3.93
CA TRP A 228 -3.63 -15.80 2.92
C TRP A 228 -3.12 -16.18 1.53
N HIS A 229 -3.83 -15.69 0.53
CA HIS A 229 -3.46 -15.86 -0.87
C HIS A 229 -2.55 -14.70 -1.28
N HIS A 230 -1.24 -14.86 -1.14
CA HIS A 230 -0.26 -13.86 -1.58
C HIS A 230 -0.44 -13.61 -3.07
N GLU A 231 -0.79 -12.38 -3.44
CA GLU A 231 -1.07 -12.01 -4.83
C GLU A 231 -2.19 -12.84 -5.47
N GLY A 232 -3.14 -13.34 -4.66
CA GLY A 232 -4.26 -14.18 -5.10
C GLY A 232 -3.87 -15.65 -5.31
N ARG A 233 -2.65 -16.06 -4.92
CA ARG A 233 -2.15 -17.42 -5.07
C ARG A 233 -1.96 -18.10 -3.72
N GLN A 234 -2.30 -19.38 -3.64
CA GLN A 234 -1.97 -20.19 -2.46
C GLN A 234 -0.45 -20.25 -2.30
N LEU A 235 0.06 -19.92 -1.11
CA LEU A 235 1.50 -19.80 -0.85
C LEU A 235 2.28 -21.09 -1.13
N LEU A 236 1.75 -22.22 -0.70
CA LEU A 236 2.46 -23.51 -0.71
C LEU A 236 2.20 -24.34 -1.97
N THR A 237 1.07 -24.13 -2.65
CA THR A 237 0.65 -24.92 -3.81
C THR A 237 1.67 -24.91 -4.94
N PRO A 238 2.30 -23.77 -5.31
CA PRO A 238 3.37 -23.76 -6.32
C PRO A 238 4.65 -24.51 -5.91
N LEU A 239 4.86 -24.71 -4.60
CA LEU A 239 6.01 -25.40 -4.04
C LEU A 239 5.77 -26.91 -3.93
N ALA A 240 4.52 -27.32 -3.85
CA ALA A 240 4.14 -28.72 -3.72
C ALA A 240 4.25 -29.50 -5.04
N ARG A 241 4.39 -30.81 -4.92
CA ARG A 241 4.15 -31.79 -5.98
C ARG A 241 2.96 -32.65 -5.53
N PHE A 242 1.89 -32.65 -6.31
CA PHE A 242 0.71 -33.45 -6.03
C PHE A 242 0.80 -34.81 -6.72
N THR A 243 0.22 -35.83 -6.11
CA THR A 243 0.09 -37.18 -6.68
C THR A 243 -1.28 -37.70 -6.31
N ASP A 244 -2.12 -37.90 -7.32
CA ASP A 244 -3.45 -38.47 -7.14
C ASP A 244 -3.37 -39.99 -7.29
N HIS A 245 -4.08 -40.69 -6.40
CA HIS A 245 -4.20 -42.15 -6.45
C HIS A 245 -5.67 -42.53 -6.59
N GLU A 246 -6.03 -42.98 -7.78
CA GLU A 246 -7.38 -43.46 -8.09
C GLU A 246 -7.40 -44.99 -8.03
N ALA A 247 -7.90 -45.55 -6.92
CA ALA A 247 -8.19 -46.98 -6.84
C ALA A 247 -9.64 -47.23 -7.30
N ARG A 248 -9.83 -48.12 -8.28
CA ARG A 248 -11.16 -48.68 -8.56
C ARG A 248 -11.51 -49.65 -7.43
N GLY A 249 -12.62 -49.40 -6.75
CA GLY A 249 -13.27 -50.39 -5.87
C GLY A 249 -13.83 -51.56 -6.66
#